data_AF-A0A250LL88-F1
#
_entry.id   AF-A0A250LL88-F1
#
_cell.length_a   1.000
_cell.length_b   1.000
_cell.length_c   1.000
_cell.angle_alpha   90.00
_cell.angle_beta   90.00
_cell.angle_gamma   90.00
#
_symmetry.space_group_name_H-M   'P 1'
#
loop_
_entity.id
_entity.type
_entity.pdbx_description
1 polymer ?
#
loop_
_entity_poly.entity_id
_entity_poly.type
_entity_poly.pdbx_seq_one_letter_code
_entity_poly.pdbx_strand_id
1 'polypeptide(L)'
;MNQTDFPNHTPWGAPQSTRVIDEGIVRYSTASYGGYWLSASRIAEMPDGLRPTAHLDGDGGAWFEEDQESAIVTLAFPHHFDSEAQVSARKLVIDWMPEIWEAWTGERLSPETSYTRRREAFLEQHRNELLVLSAVGSWDKRVPEGMVGLVATLGGRSPCGEHAGTETYWLVPEREYHDAFETLGHMGYFIIDQARHQPWSRDVDSVVA
;
A
#
# COMPACT_ATOMS: atom_id res chain seq x y z
N MET A 1 0.83 -26.48 34.51
CA MET A 1 1.52 -26.17 33.24
C MET A 1 0.90 -24.88 32.77
N ASN A 2 1.64 -23.77 32.78
CA ASN A 2 1.13 -22.49 32.29
C ASN A 2 0.86 -22.64 30.80
N GLN A 3 -0.41 -22.65 30.44
CA GLN A 3 -0.86 -22.54 29.07
C GLN A 3 -0.42 -21.16 28.59
N THR A 4 0.36 -21.12 27.52
CA THR A 4 0.69 -19.85 26.86
C THR A 4 -0.60 -19.32 26.23
N ASP A 5 -1.15 -18.25 26.81
CA ASP A 5 -2.36 -17.55 26.34
C ASP A 5 -2.05 -16.71 25.09
N PHE A 6 -1.62 -17.35 24.01
CA PHE A 6 -1.52 -16.75 22.69
C PHE A 6 -1.75 -17.79 21.59
N PRO A 7 -2.22 -17.39 20.40
CA PRO A 7 -2.56 -18.31 19.33
C PRO A 7 -1.39 -19.18 18.87
N ASN A 8 -1.67 -20.43 18.54
CA ASN A 8 -0.72 -21.35 17.89
C ASN A 8 -0.83 -21.35 16.36
N HIS A 9 -1.68 -20.49 15.81
CA HIS A 9 -1.93 -20.31 14.38
C HIS A 9 -1.87 -18.82 14.07
N THR A 10 -1.75 -18.49 12.79
CA THR A 10 -1.86 -17.12 12.31
C THR A 10 -2.91 -17.05 11.19
N PRO A 11 -3.47 -15.87 10.89
CA PRO A 11 -4.32 -15.66 9.72
C PRO A 11 -3.60 -15.97 8.40
N TRP A 12 -2.27 -15.93 8.39
CA TRP A 12 -1.41 -16.14 7.22
C TRP A 12 -0.88 -17.58 7.10
N GLY A 13 -1.46 -18.51 7.85
CA GLY A 13 -1.09 -19.93 7.85
C GLY A 13 -0.24 -20.36 9.04
N ALA A 14 0.44 -21.49 8.90
CA ALA A 14 1.22 -22.07 9.99
C ALA A 14 2.46 -21.20 10.31
N PRO A 15 2.68 -20.83 11.58
CA PRO A 15 3.86 -20.06 11.95
C PRO A 15 5.13 -20.90 11.79
N GLN A 16 6.16 -20.29 11.21
CA GLN A 16 7.52 -20.83 11.16
C GLN A 16 8.34 -20.39 12.38
N SER A 17 8.06 -19.19 12.89
CA SER A 17 8.62 -18.72 14.14
C SER A 17 7.60 -17.96 14.98
N THR A 18 7.77 -18.04 16.29
CA THR A 18 6.99 -17.30 17.27
C THR A 18 7.96 -16.75 18.30
N ARG A 19 7.88 -15.44 18.56
CA ARG A 19 8.70 -14.75 19.56
C ARG A 19 7.79 -13.94 20.47
N VAL A 20 7.77 -14.30 21.75
CA VAL A 20 7.13 -13.50 22.79
C VAL A 20 8.00 -12.27 23.04
N ILE A 21 7.43 -11.09 22.84
CA ILE A 21 8.09 -9.80 23.14
C ILE A 21 7.82 -9.44 24.59
N ASP A 22 6.56 -9.56 25.01
CA ASP A 22 6.09 -9.47 26.38
C ASP A 22 4.82 -10.30 26.55
N GLU A 23 4.33 -10.46 27.78
CA GLU A 23 3.03 -11.08 28.04
C GLU A 23 1.93 -10.38 27.23
N GLY A 24 1.26 -11.13 26.35
CA GLY A 24 0.22 -10.60 25.47
C GLY A 24 0.72 -9.81 24.25
N ILE A 25 2.02 -9.79 23.95
CA ILE A 25 2.59 -9.21 22.72
C ILE A 25 3.50 -10.25 22.07
N VAL A 26 3.06 -10.83 20.96
CA VAL A 26 3.75 -11.95 20.33
C VAL A 26 3.97 -11.68 18.86
N ARG A 27 5.22 -11.78 18.40
CA ARG A 27 5.57 -11.71 16.98
C ARG A 27 5.51 -13.09 16.35
N TYR A 28 4.92 -13.18 15.18
CA TYR A 28 4.88 -14.38 14.35
C TYR A 28 5.54 -14.11 13.00
N SER A 29 6.14 -15.14 12.43
CA SER A 29 6.54 -15.16 11.02
C SER A 29 6.08 -16.45 10.36
N THR A 30 5.68 -16.36 9.09
CA THR A 30 5.36 -17.47 8.20
C THR A 30 6.32 -17.46 7.01
N ALA A 31 6.09 -18.32 6.01
CA ALA A 31 6.95 -18.40 4.83
C ALA A 31 6.92 -17.13 3.96
N SER A 32 5.84 -16.35 4.03
CA SER A 32 5.62 -15.19 3.15
C SER A 32 5.14 -13.93 3.87
N TYR A 33 4.71 -14.05 5.13
CA TYR A 33 4.09 -12.97 5.90
C TYR A 33 4.55 -13.05 7.36
N GLY A 34 4.07 -12.11 8.15
CA GLY A 34 4.25 -12.13 9.59
C GLY A 34 3.39 -11.06 10.23
N GLY A 35 3.65 -10.84 11.51
CA GLY A 35 2.98 -9.77 12.22
C GLY A 35 3.08 -9.93 13.72
N TYR A 36 2.23 -9.17 14.41
CA TYR A 36 2.04 -9.25 15.84
C TYR A 36 0.63 -9.73 16.16
N TRP A 37 0.52 -10.49 17.23
CA TRP A 37 -0.75 -10.68 17.92
C TRP A 37 -0.67 -10.03 19.28
N LEU A 38 -1.73 -9.29 19.63
CA LEU A 38 -1.91 -8.68 20.93
C LEU A 38 -3.10 -9.30 21.65
N SER A 39 -2.96 -9.58 22.94
CA SER A 39 -4.06 -9.99 23.79
C SER A 39 -5.05 -8.84 24.02
N ALA A 40 -6.29 -9.16 24.42
CA ALA A 40 -7.29 -8.16 24.76
C ALA A 40 -6.83 -7.16 25.83
N SER A 41 -6.02 -7.60 26.80
CA SER A 41 -5.43 -6.71 27.81
C SER A 41 -4.48 -5.68 27.18
N ARG A 42 -3.63 -6.10 26.23
CA ARG A 42 -2.74 -5.19 25.52
C ARG A 42 -3.50 -4.26 24.59
N ILE A 43 -4.51 -4.74 23.89
CA ILE A 43 -5.40 -3.87 23.10
C ILE A 43 -6.02 -2.78 23.97
N ALA A 44 -6.44 -3.10 25.20
CA ALA A 44 -7.00 -2.11 26.13
C ALA A 44 -5.96 -1.06 26.59
N GLU A 45 -4.67 -1.42 26.67
CA GLU A 45 -3.57 -0.52 27.02
C GLU A 45 -3.17 0.42 25.87
N MET A 46 -3.48 0.09 24.62
CA MET A 46 -3.13 0.93 23.47
C MET A 46 -3.78 2.32 23.59
N PRO A 47 -3.10 3.40 23.15
CA PRO A 47 -3.71 4.71 22.98
C PRO A 47 -4.94 4.66 22.08
N ASP A 48 -5.98 5.44 22.37
CA ASP A 48 -7.28 5.34 21.68
C ASP A 48 -7.19 5.41 20.15
N GLY A 49 -6.35 6.29 19.59
CA GLY A 49 -6.20 6.42 18.13
C GLY A 49 -5.32 5.36 17.46
N LEU A 50 -4.60 4.53 18.25
CA LEU A 50 -3.85 3.37 17.74
C LEU A 50 -4.60 2.06 17.97
N ARG A 51 -5.62 2.06 18.83
CA ARG A 51 -6.36 0.85 19.17
C ARG A 51 -7.20 0.39 17.97
N PRO A 52 -7.12 -0.89 17.56
CA PRO A 52 -7.95 -1.40 16.48
C PRO A 52 -9.43 -1.33 16.86
N THR A 53 -10.26 -0.79 15.98
CA THR A 53 -11.72 -0.69 16.15
C THR A 53 -12.48 -1.78 15.39
N ALA A 54 -11.77 -2.60 14.61
CA ALA A 54 -12.28 -3.72 13.82
C ALA A 54 -11.26 -4.87 13.84
N HIS A 55 -11.64 -6.05 13.33
CA HIS A 55 -10.76 -7.21 13.21
C HIS A 55 -10.21 -7.77 14.54
N LEU A 56 -11.02 -7.68 15.60
CA LEU A 56 -10.73 -8.38 16.85
C LEU A 56 -11.08 -9.86 16.74
N ASP A 57 -10.25 -10.70 17.35
CA ASP A 57 -10.52 -12.11 17.58
C ASP A 57 -11.69 -12.28 18.55
N GLY A 58 -12.26 -13.49 18.63
CA GLY A 58 -13.43 -13.79 19.46
C GLY A 58 -13.23 -13.56 20.97
N ASP A 59 -11.98 -13.47 21.42
CA ASP A 59 -11.57 -13.18 22.80
C ASP A 59 -11.11 -11.73 23.02
N GLY A 60 -11.19 -10.87 21.99
CA GLY A 60 -10.78 -9.48 22.03
C GLY A 60 -9.29 -9.22 21.73
N GLY A 61 -8.50 -10.25 21.40
CA GLY A 61 -7.17 -10.07 20.82
C GLY A 61 -7.21 -9.50 19.41
N ALA A 62 -6.07 -9.14 18.83
CA ALA A 62 -6.00 -8.66 17.45
C ALA A 62 -4.67 -8.98 16.77
N TRP A 63 -4.73 -9.15 15.44
CA TRP A 63 -3.59 -9.35 14.57
C TRP A 63 -3.19 -8.03 13.89
N PHE A 64 -1.89 -7.81 13.74
CA PHE A 64 -1.29 -6.67 13.05
C PHE A 64 -0.27 -7.18 12.04
N GLU A 65 -0.55 -7.03 10.75
CA GLU A 65 0.29 -7.48 9.63
C GLU A 65 1.67 -6.79 9.60
N GLU A 66 2.70 -7.52 9.15
CA GLU A 66 4.12 -7.12 9.22
C GLU A 66 4.48 -5.85 8.45
N ASP A 67 3.92 -5.64 7.26
CA ASP A 67 4.33 -4.57 6.34
C ASP A 67 3.73 -3.20 6.69
N GLN A 68 2.61 -3.14 7.43
CA GLN A 68 2.01 -1.87 7.82
C GLN A 68 1.61 -1.81 9.29
N GLU A 69 0.70 -2.68 9.71
CA GLU A 69 0.04 -2.57 11.01
C GLU A 69 1.00 -2.85 12.18
N SER A 70 2.10 -3.56 11.95
CA SER A 70 3.17 -3.79 12.93
C SER A 70 3.79 -2.49 13.46
N ALA A 71 3.77 -1.41 12.67
CA ALA A 71 4.19 -0.08 13.09
C ALA A 71 3.28 0.48 14.20
N ILE A 72 1.99 0.15 14.18
CA ILE A 72 1.02 0.56 15.21
C ILE A 72 1.39 -0.04 16.56
N VAL A 73 1.77 -1.33 16.58
CA VAL A 73 2.23 -2.02 17.80
C VAL A 73 3.51 -1.37 18.34
N THR A 74 4.44 -1.05 17.44
CA THR A 74 5.70 -0.37 17.80
C THR A 74 5.44 1.00 18.44
N LEU A 75 4.49 1.78 17.90
CA LEU A 75 4.13 3.09 18.44
C LEU A 75 3.28 3.01 19.72
N ALA A 76 2.46 1.97 19.89
CA ALA A 76 1.67 1.76 21.09
C ALA A 76 2.52 1.30 22.28
N PHE A 77 3.57 0.51 22.03
CA PHE A 77 4.45 -0.04 23.07
C PHE A 77 5.94 0.24 22.80
N PRO A 78 6.35 1.52 22.69
CA PRO A 78 7.68 1.89 22.20
C PRO A 78 8.82 1.34 23.06
N HIS A 79 8.59 1.10 24.34
CA HIS A 79 9.59 0.59 25.28
C HIS A 79 10.04 -0.85 25.01
N HIS A 80 9.33 -1.61 24.17
CA HIS A 80 9.76 -2.95 23.73
C HIS A 80 10.62 -2.93 22.46
N PHE A 81 10.79 -1.77 21.83
CA PHE A 81 11.44 -1.62 20.53
C PHE A 81 12.59 -0.61 20.61
N ASP A 82 13.63 -0.84 19.82
CA ASP A 82 14.73 0.12 19.72
C ASP A 82 14.31 1.42 19.01
N SER A 83 15.16 2.44 19.10
CA SER A 83 14.89 3.75 18.52
C SER A 83 14.75 3.74 17.00
N GLU A 84 15.44 2.82 16.32
CA GLU A 84 15.40 2.72 14.86
C GLU A 84 14.03 2.17 14.40
N ALA A 85 13.54 1.13 15.08
CA ALA A 85 12.20 0.61 14.88
C ALA A 85 11.13 1.67 15.15
N GLN A 86 11.27 2.46 16.22
CA GLN A 86 10.34 3.55 16.53
C GLN A 86 10.31 4.64 15.44
N VAL A 87 11.48 5.07 14.95
CA VAL A 87 11.57 6.06 13.86
C VAL A 87 10.95 5.52 12.57
N SER A 88 11.23 4.26 12.25
CA SER A 88 10.70 3.58 11.06
C SER A 88 9.18 3.44 11.14
N ALA A 89 8.66 3.00 12.29
CA ALA A 89 7.23 2.89 12.54
C ALA A 89 6.53 4.25 12.42
N ARG A 90 7.09 5.31 13.02
CA ARG A 90 6.56 6.67 12.88
C ARG A 90 6.48 7.09 11.41
N LYS A 91 7.55 6.90 10.65
CA LYS A 91 7.59 7.24 9.23
C LYS A 91 6.53 6.47 8.44
N LEU A 92 6.41 5.18 8.70
CA LEU A 92 5.45 4.31 8.03
C LEU A 92 4.01 4.77 8.27
N VAL A 93 3.63 5.01 9.53
CA VAL A 93 2.27 5.44 9.87
C VAL A 93 1.97 6.81 9.25
N ILE A 94 2.91 7.76 9.28
CA ILE A 94 2.73 9.08 8.65
C ILE A 94 2.55 8.95 7.13
N ASP A 95 3.39 8.16 6.47
CA ASP A 95 3.38 8.06 5.02
C ASP A 95 2.19 7.27 4.49
N TRP A 96 1.79 6.19 5.16
CA TRP A 96 0.85 5.21 4.61
C TRP A 96 -0.49 5.13 5.32
N MET A 97 -0.56 5.44 6.62
CA MET A 97 -1.77 5.37 7.44
C MET A 97 -2.09 6.72 8.10
N PRO A 98 -2.26 7.79 7.32
CA PRO A 98 -2.40 9.15 7.85
C PRO A 98 -3.61 9.31 8.76
N GLU A 99 -4.70 8.57 8.52
CA GLU A 99 -5.89 8.54 9.36
C GLU A 99 -5.59 8.03 10.78
N ILE A 100 -4.73 7.01 10.92
CA ILE A 100 -4.31 6.48 12.22
C ILE A 100 -3.42 7.51 12.94
N TRP A 101 -2.47 8.13 12.23
CA TRP A 101 -1.64 9.19 12.80
C TRP A 101 -2.48 10.36 13.32
N GLU A 102 -3.41 10.83 12.49
CA GLU A 102 -4.29 11.96 12.79
C GLU A 102 -5.23 11.66 13.97
N ALA A 103 -5.78 10.45 14.04
CA ALA A 103 -6.64 10.03 15.15
C ALA A 103 -5.86 9.92 16.46
N TRP A 104 -4.62 9.43 16.43
CA TRP A 104 -3.79 9.27 17.61
C TRP A 104 -3.21 10.58 18.14
N THR A 105 -2.71 11.44 17.24
CA THR A 105 -1.95 12.64 17.63
C THR A 105 -2.77 13.93 17.57
N GLY A 106 -3.87 13.95 16.82
CA GLY A 106 -4.60 15.16 16.47
C GLY A 106 -3.90 16.05 15.44
N GLU A 107 -2.70 15.68 14.98
CA GLU A 107 -1.93 16.41 13.98
C GLU A 107 -2.44 16.08 12.57
N ARG A 108 -2.95 17.07 11.84
CA ARG A 108 -3.34 16.92 10.44
C ARG A 108 -2.12 16.86 9.53
N LEU A 109 -2.03 15.80 8.72
CA LEU A 109 -0.94 15.61 7.77
C LEU A 109 -1.26 16.33 6.46
N SER A 110 -0.20 16.81 5.80
CA SER A 110 -0.30 17.49 4.51
C SER A 110 0.37 16.68 3.38
N PRO A 111 0.11 17.00 2.11
CA PRO A 111 0.80 16.41 0.96
C PRO A 111 2.34 16.49 1.02
N GLU A 112 2.88 17.48 1.72
CA GLU A 112 4.32 17.63 1.88
C GLU A 112 4.90 16.59 2.85
N THR A 113 4.13 16.19 3.88
CA THR A 113 4.62 15.37 4.99
C THR A 113 4.23 13.90 4.90
N SER A 114 3.19 13.54 4.15
CA SER A 114 2.66 12.18 4.03
C SER A 114 2.56 11.75 2.57
N TYR A 115 3.10 10.57 2.25
CA TYR A 115 2.98 9.98 0.92
C TYR A 115 1.52 9.77 0.49
N THR A 116 0.68 9.18 1.33
CA THR A 116 -0.75 8.95 1.02
C THR A 116 -1.47 10.28 0.76
N ARG A 117 -1.25 11.31 1.58
CA ARG A 117 -1.83 12.64 1.33
C ARG A 117 -1.33 13.27 0.04
N ARG A 118 -0.05 13.08 -0.29
CA ARG A 118 0.53 13.55 -1.56
C ARG A 118 -0.11 12.87 -2.76
N ARG A 119 -0.29 11.55 -2.67
CA ARG A 119 -0.95 10.74 -3.68
C ARG A 119 -2.41 11.18 -3.87
N GLU A 120 -3.15 11.41 -2.79
CA GLU A 120 -4.53 11.92 -2.85
C GLU A 120 -4.60 13.27 -3.56
N ALA A 121 -3.74 14.22 -3.20
CA ALA A 121 -3.68 15.53 -3.84
C ALA A 121 -3.33 15.45 -5.34
N PHE A 122 -2.39 14.57 -5.70
CA PHE A 122 -2.03 14.31 -7.09
C PHE A 122 -3.22 13.76 -7.89
N LEU A 123 -3.92 12.74 -7.35
CA LEU A 123 -5.07 12.15 -8.01
C LEU A 123 -6.22 13.16 -8.19
N GLU A 124 -6.49 14.00 -7.19
CA GLU A 124 -7.50 15.06 -7.31
C GLU A 124 -7.10 16.11 -8.35
N GLN A 125 -5.83 16.52 -8.39
CA GLN A 125 -5.32 17.46 -9.39
C GLN A 125 -5.51 16.92 -10.81
N HIS A 126 -5.24 15.63 -11.03
CA HIS A 126 -5.30 14.97 -12.33
C HIS A 126 -6.62 14.22 -12.59
N ARG A 127 -7.67 14.51 -11.82
CA ARG A 127 -8.99 13.87 -11.92
C ARG A 127 -9.65 13.89 -13.31
N ASN A 128 -9.27 14.86 -14.14
CA ASN A 128 -9.80 15.05 -15.50
C ASN A 128 -8.77 14.72 -16.59
N GLU A 129 -7.68 14.07 -16.23
CA GLU A 129 -6.62 13.63 -17.15
C GLU A 129 -6.58 12.11 -17.25
N LEU A 130 -5.93 11.58 -18.28
CA LEU A 130 -5.82 10.15 -18.50
C LEU A 130 -4.58 9.61 -17.78
N LEU A 131 -4.78 8.95 -16.64
CA LEU A 131 -3.69 8.34 -15.88
C LEU A 131 -3.53 6.88 -16.29
N VAL A 132 -2.28 6.47 -16.48
CA VAL A 132 -1.89 5.09 -16.77
C VAL A 132 -2.13 4.21 -15.56
N LEU A 133 -2.73 3.05 -15.82
CA LEU A 133 -3.04 2.00 -14.85
C LEU A 133 -2.13 0.77 -15.01
N SER A 134 -1.74 0.48 -16.24
CA SER A 134 -0.87 -0.65 -16.56
C SER A 134 -0.09 -0.39 -17.84
N ALA A 135 1.08 -1.02 -17.92
CA ALA A 135 1.97 -0.94 -19.07
C ALA A 135 2.31 -2.35 -19.57
N VAL A 136 2.49 -2.46 -20.88
CA VAL A 136 2.85 -3.68 -21.59
C VAL A 136 4.05 -3.36 -22.47
N GLY A 137 5.14 -4.11 -22.29
CA GLY A 137 6.36 -3.93 -23.10
C GLY A 137 6.29 -4.64 -24.44
N SER A 138 7.34 -4.45 -25.23
CA SER A 138 7.54 -5.06 -26.56
C SER A 138 7.67 -6.59 -26.57
N TRP A 139 7.70 -7.24 -25.40
CA TRP A 139 7.57 -8.70 -25.30
C TRP A 139 6.19 -9.20 -25.72
N ASP A 140 5.17 -8.34 -25.67
CA ASP A 140 3.87 -8.59 -26.28
C ASP A 140 3.91 -8.23 -27.76
N LYS A 141 3.51 -9.17 -28.63
CA LYS A 141 3.54 -9.00 -30.10
C LYS A 141 2.73 -7.80 -30.61
N ARG A 142 1.79 -7.29 -29.81
CA ARG A 142 0.95 -6.14 -30.14
C ARG A 142 1.64 -4.80 -29.89
N VAL A 143 2.76 -4.79 -29.18
CA VAL A 143 3.53 -3.59 -28.85
C VAL A 143 4.76 -3.55 -29.76
N PRO A 144 4.91 -2.52 -30.61
CA PRO A 144 6.09 -2.36 -31.46
C PRO A 144 7.39 -2.29 -30.64
N GLU A 145 8.50 -2.70 -31.25
CA GLU A 145 9.83 -2.56 -30.64
C GLU A 145 10.14 -1.09 -30.34
N GLY A 146 10.70 -0.82 -29.15
CA GLY A 146 10.99 0.53 -28.66
C GLY A 146 9.76 1.32 -28.18
N MET A 147 8.59 0.68 -28.07
CA MET A 147 7.36 1.28 -27.55
C MET A 147 6.87 0.54 -26.30
N VAL A 148 5.99 1.21 -25.56
CA VAL A 148 5.24 0.66 -24.44
C VAL A 148 3.75 0.89 -24.69
N GLY A 149 2.97 -0.19 -24.65
CA GLY A 149 1.51 -0.13 -24.69
C GLY A 149 0.95 0.19 -23.32
N LEU A 150 0.14 1.22 -23.21
CA LEU A 150 -0.41 1.74 -21.96
C LEU A 150 -1.92 1.58 -21.92
N VAL A 151 -2.44 1.20 -20.76
CA VAL A 151 -3.86 1.25 -20.43
C VAL A 151 -4.06 2.42 -19.48
N ALA A 152 -4.91 3.37 -19.84
CA ALA A 152 -5.19 4.56 -19.06
C ALA A 152 -6.69 4.78 -18.87
N THR A 153 -7.08 5.45 -17.79
CA THR A 153 -8.46 5.85 -17.53
C THR A 153 -8.54 7.29 -17.04
N LEU A 154 -9.69 7.94 -17.24
CA LEU A 154 -9.91 9.31 -16.79
C LEU A 154 -9.90 9.36 -15.26
N GLY A 155 -9.01 10.18 -14.70
CA GLY A 155 -8.81 10.33 -13.25
C GLY A 155 -8.05 9.16 -12.58
N GLY A 156 -7.69 8.11 -13.32
CA GLY A 156 -6.94 6.97 -12.79
C GLY A 156 -7.75 6.06 -11.85
N ARG A 157 -7.07 5.45 -10.88
CA ARG A 157 -7.72 4.72 -9.79
C ARG A 157 -8.08 5.70 -8.69
N SER A 158 -9.26 5.51 -8.09
CA SER A 158 -9.60 6.20 -6.85
C SER A 158 -8.57 5.88 -5.75
N PRO A 159 -8.52 6.67 -4.66
CA PRO A 159 -7.67 6.36 -3.51
C PRO A 159 -7.85 4.93 -2.99
N CYS A 160 -9.08 4.41 -3.02
CA CYS A 160 -9.47 3.04 -2.65
C CYS A 160 -9.21 1.98 -3.73
N GLY A 161 -8.61 2.35 -4.86
CA GLY A 161 -8.18 1.39 -5.90
C GLY A 161 -9.26 0.99 -6.91
N GLU A 162 -10.46 1.56 -6.81
CA GLU A 162 -11.57 1.30 -7.72
C GLU A 162 -11.40 2.03 -9.06
N HIS A 163 -11.85 1.39 -10.14
CA HIS A 163 -11.89 1.96 -11.48
C HIS A 163 -13.24 2.64 -11.72
N ALA A 164 -13.23 3.92 -12.11
CA ALA A 164 -14.46 4.66 -12.39
C ALA A 164 -14.69 4.95 -13.88
N GLY A 165 -13.64 4.86 -14.71
CA GLY A 165 -13.68 5.29 -16.12
C GLY A 165 -13.43 4.19 -17.13
N THR A 166 -13.90 4.42 -18.36
CA THR A 166 -13.61 3.56 -19.53
C THR A 166 -12.11 3.49 -19.78
N GLU A 167 -11.59 2.27 -19.93
CA GLU A 167 -10.19 2.06 -20.31
C GLU A 167 -9.94 2.57 -21.73
N THR A 168 -8.81 3.26 -21.89
CA THR A 168 -8.29 3.74 -23.16
C THR A 168 -6.87 3.21 -23.34
N TYR A 169 -6.46 3.05 -24.59
CA TYR A 169 -5.22 2.34 -24.93
C TYR A 169 -4.33 3.25 -25.76
N TRP A 170 -3.06 3.32 -25.37
CA TRP A 170 -2.10 4.27 -25.93
C TRP A 170 -0.74 3.62 -26.17
N LEU A 171 0.02 4.15 -27.10
CA LEU A 171 1.41 3.81 -27.38
C LEU A 171 2.29 5.02 -27.12
N VAL A 172 3.37 4.79 -26.37
CA VAL A 172 4.40 5.79 -26.09
C VAL A 172 5.80 5.20 -26.32
N PRO A 173 6.80 6.02 -26.67
CA PRO A 173 8.18 5.57 -26.73
C PRO A 173 8.65 5.02 -25.38
N GLU A 174 9.36 3.90 -25.38
CA GLU A 174 9.86 3.24 -24.16
C GLU A 174 10.73 4.18 -23.32
N ARG A 175 11.57 4.99 -23.99
CA ARG A 175 12.40 5.99 -23.32
C ARG A 175 11.56 7.07 -22.63
N GLU A 176 10.51 7.58 -23.28
CA GLU A 176 9.64 8.58 -22.67
C GLU A 176 8.93 8.01 -21.43
N TYR A 177 8.46 6.77 -21.53
CA TYR A 177 7.87 6.08 -20.40
C TYR A 177 8.87 5.91 -19.25
N HIS A 178 10.09 5.44 -19.53
CA HIS A 178 11.12 5.21 -18.50
C HIS A 178 11.59 6.51 -17.83
N ASP A 179 11.93 7.52 -18.62
CA ASP A 179 12.44 8.82 -18.13
C ASP A 179 11.42 9.52 -17.20
N ALA A 180 10.11 9.28 -17.42
CA ALA A 180 9.07 9.80 -16.54
C ALA A 180 9.18 9.27 -15.09
N PHE A 181 9.53 7.99 -14.89
CA PHE A 181 9.66 7.40 -13.55
C PHE A 181 10.97 7.73 -12.85
N GLU A 182 11.99 8.19 -13.58
CA GLU A 182 13.28 8.63 -13.00
C GLU A 182 13.22 10.06 -12.46
N THR A 183 12.14 10.79 -12.74
CA THR A 183 11.99 12.17 -12.28
C THR A 183 11.81 12.21 -10.75
N LEU A 184 12.63 13.03 -10.08
CA LEU A 184 12.53 13.22 -8.63
C LEU A 184 11.12 13.69 -8.23
N GLY A 185 10.51 13.00 -7.28
CA GLY A 185 9.15 13.31 -6.82
C GLY A 185 8.04 12.74 -7.71
N HIS A 186 8.37 11.85 -8.65
CA HIS A 186 7.38 11.12 -9.43
C HIS A 186 6.46 10.27 -8.53
N MET A 187 5.15 10.35 -8.75
CA MET A 187 4.13 9.64 -7.94
C MET A 187 3.84 8.22 -8.42
N GLY A 188 4.62 7.71 -9.38
CA GLY A 188 4.38 6.40 -9.99
C GLY A 188 3.29 6.41 -11.06
N TYR A 189 2.83 7.59 -11.50
CA TYR A 189 1.78 7.75 -12.49
C TYR A 189 2.30 8.41 -13.76
N PHE A 190 2.07 7.75 -14.89
CA PHE A 190 2.27 8.35 -16.21
C PHE A 190 0.95 8.97 -16.69
N ILE A 191 1.02 10.19 -17.22
CA ILE A 191 -0.14 10.93 -17.74
C ILE A 191 -0.08 10.90 -19.26
N ILE A 192 -1.21 10.53 -19.90
CA ILE A 192 -1.33 10.56 -21.34
C ILE A 192 -1.56 11.98 -21.84
N ASP A 193 -0.73 12.42 -22.77
CA ASP A 193 -0.94 13.60 -23.59
C ASP A 193 -1.63 13.19 -24.88
N GLN A 194 -2.94 13.43 -24.97
CA GLN A 194 -3.75 13.05 -26.14
C GLN A 194 -3.35 13.77 -27.43
N ALA A 195 -2.58 14.87 -27.36
CA ALA A 195 -2.09 15.58 -28.55
C ALA A 195 -0.78 14.97 -29.09
N ARG A 196 -0.06 14.19 -28.27
CA ARG A 196 1.26 13.62 -28.63
C ARG A 196 1.26 12.10 -28.70
N HIS A 197 0.55 11.44 -27.79
CA HIS A 197 0.55 9.98 -27.66
C HIS A 197 -0.41 9.35 -28.66
N GLN A 198 -0.07 8.15 -29.14
CA GLN A 198 -0.81 7.50 -30.21
C GLN A 198 -1.85 6.55 -29.62
N PRO A 199 -3.11 6.56 -30.08
CA PRO A 199 -4.06 5.52 -29.72
C PRO A 199 -3.56 4.13 -30.16
N TRP A 200 -3.83 3.12 -29.35
CA TRP A 200 -3.42 1.74 -29.59
C TRP A 200 -4.62 0.81 -29.56
N SER A 201 -4.63 -0.24 -30.37
CA SER A 201 -5.63 -1.30 -30.25
C SER A 201 -5.00 -2.52 -29.60
N ARG A 202 -5.63 -3.01 -28.53
CA ARG A 202 -5.30 -4.31 -27.93
C ARG A 202 -5.86 -5.50 -28.73
N ASP A 203 -6.79 -5.21 -29.63
CA ASP A 203 -7.35 -6.22 -30.52
C ASP A 203 -6.35 -6.47 -31.64
N VAL A 204 -5.88 -7.71 -31.71
CA VAL A 204 -5.26 -8.23 -32.93
C VAL A 204 -6.40 -8.31 -33.92
N ASP A 205 -6.49 -7.37 -34.86
CA ASP A 205 -7.39 -7.58 -35.99
C ASP A 205 -7.08 -8.97 -36.55
N SER A 206 -8.10 -9.82 -36.50
CA SER A 206 -8.16 -11.08 -37.23
C SER A 206 -8.10 -10.74 -38.72
N VAL A 207 -6.92 -10.44 -39.23
CA VAL A 207 -6.64 -10.35 -40.66
C VAL A 207 -6.00 -11.65 -41.07
N VAL A 208 -6.81 -12.61 -41.50
CA VAL A 208 -6.47 -13.43 -42.66
C VAL A 208 -7.73 -13.61 -43.50
N ALA A 209 -7.53 -13.38 -44.79
CA ALA A 209 -8.44 -13.47 -45.93
C ALA A 209 -9.45 -14.62 -45.95
#